data_AF-A0A7V2PT61-F1
#
_entry.id   AF-A0A7V2PT61-F1
#
_cell.length_a   1.000
_cell.length_b   1.000
_cell.length_c   1.000
_cell.angle_alpha   90.00
_cell.angle_beta   90.00
_cell.angle_gamma   90.00
#
_symmetry.space_group_name_H-M   'P 1'
#
loop_
_entity.id
_entity.type
_entity.pdbx_description
1 polymer ?
#
loop_
_entity_poly.entity_id
_entity_poly.type
_entity_poly.pdbx_seq_one_letter_code
_entity_poly.pdbx_strand_id
1 'polypeptide(L)'
;MLQKTSPQTRKIVAAIVIVAAILMIAWVPFLAFNQVNPIVNLQFERMDQFKAAGNAKWHLLTLTPWLVSFFYPFWGTLSALAGVALLLIVKPLYNGKTWARGLALFLCAIPSMGGAYMIVPWINFIGQKSGGFPPGVIISMIGLIPYFSILLAEKVDGKQRIVDFLVFLMLGVTATESFA
;
A
#
# COMPACT_ATOMS: atom_id res chain seq x y z
N MET A 1 12.15 9.33 -21.70
CA MET A 1 10.87 8.58 -21.57
C MET A 1 9.78 9.44 -20.92
N LEU A 2 10.01 10.12 -19.78
CA LEU A 2 9.20 11.32 -19.41
C LEU A 2 9.59 12.60 -20.18
N GLN A 3 10.80 12.67 -20.72
CA GLN A 3 11.27 13.81 -21.53
C GLN A 3 10.48 14.08 -22.82
N LYS A 4 9.73 13.08 -23.32
CA LYS A 4 8.82 13.23 -24.46
C LYS A 4 7.39 13.63 -24.03
N THR A 5 7.13 13.62 -22.72
CA THR A 5 5.85 14.01 -22.12
C THR A 5 5.79 15.53 -21.96
N SER A 6 4.61 16.13 -22.10
CA SER A 6 4.45 17.59 -22.01
C SER A 6 4.90 18.15 -20.64
N PRO A 7 5.38 19.39 -20.56
CA PRO A 7 5.73 20.02 -19.28
C PRO A 7 4.55 20.05 -18.30
N GLN A 8 3.32 20.23 -18.79
CA GLN A 8 2.11 20.26 -17.96
C GLN A 8 1.86 18.89 -17.29
N THR A 9 1.96 17.79 -18.04
CA THR A 9 1.80 16.44 -17.48
C THR A 9 2.87 16.16 -16.43
N ARG A 10 4.13 16.57 -16.65
CA ARG A 10 5.19 16.39 -15.64
C ARG A 10 4.92 17.19 -14.37
N LYS A 11 4.38 18.41 -14.48
CA LYS A 11 3.96 19.20 -13.31
C LYS A 11 2.85 18.50 -12.53
N ILE A 12 1.85 17.96 -13.23
CA ILE A 12 0.73 17.22 -12.60
C ILE A 12 1.25 15.97 -11.88
N VAL A 13 2.08 15.15 -12.56
CA VAL A 13 2.66 13.94 -11.95
C VAL A 13 3.51 14.30 -10.73
N ALA A 14 4.34 15.35 -10.82
CA ALA A 14 5.13 15.80 -9.67
C ALA A 14 4.24 16.25 -8.51
N ALA A 15 3.14 16.97 -8.77
CA ALA A 15 2.19 17.39 -7.74
C ALA A 15 1.51 16.19 -7.06
N ILE A 16 1.06 15.20 -7.84
CA ILE A 16 0.46 13.96 -7.32
C ILE A 16 1.47 13.22 -6.43
N VAL A 17 2.72 13.12 -6.86
CA VAL A 17 3.80 12.47 -6.08
C VAL A 17 4.09 13.22 -4.77
N ILE A 18 4.11 14.55 -4.79
CA ILE A 18 4.31 15.35 -3.56
C ILE A 18 3.17 15.12 -2.58
N VAL A 19 1.92 15.18 -3.05
CA VAL A 19 0.74 14.94 -2.20
C VAL A 19 0.78 13.53 -1.62
N ALA A 20 1.06 12.52 -2.44
CA ALA A 20 1.18 11.15 -1.97
C ALA A 20 2.30 10.99 -0.93
N ALA A 21 3.48 11.57 -1.18
CA ALA A 21 4.61 11.51 -0.25
C ALA A 21 4.27 12.13 1.11
N ILE A 22 3.55 13.26 1.13
CA ILE A 22 3.07 13.88 2.37
C ILE A 22 2.10 12.94 3.10
N LEU A 23 1.13 12.33 2.40
CA LEU A 23 0.19 11.37 3.00
C LEU A 23 0.90 10.10 3.52
N MET A 24 1.91 9.62 2.80
CA MET A 24 2.75 8.49 3.21
C MET A 24 3.50 8.76 4.52
N ILE A 25 3.92 10.00 4.75
CA ILE A 25 4.63 10.40 5.98
C ILE A 25 3.64 10.69 7.11
N ALA A 26 2.62 11.49 6.83
CA ALA A 26 1.76 12.08 7.86
C ALA A 26 0.56 11.21 8.24
N TRP A 27 0.15 10.28 7.38
CA TRP A 27 -1.12 9.57 7.56
C TRP A 27 -0.94 8.05 7.63
N VAL A 28 -0.17 7.45 6.70
CA VAL A 28 -0.04 5.99 6.59
C VAL A 28 0.44 5.30 7.89
N PRO A 29 1.47 5.79 8.60
CA PRO A 29 1.93 5.14 9.83
C PRO A 29 0.83 5.06 10.89
N PHE A 30 0.08 6.16 11.08
CA PHE A 30 -0.98 6.22 12.08
C PHE A 30 -2.15 5.31 11.73
N LEU A 31 -2.55 5.25 10.45
CA LEU A 31 -3.58 4.29 10.04
C LEU A 31 -3.14 2.86 10.30
N ALA A 32 -1.91 2.50 9.94
CA ALA A 32 -1.40 1.15 10.16
C ALA A 32 -1.31 0.82 11.66
N PHE A 33 -0.73 1.70 12.47
CA PHE A 33 -0.43 1.41 13.87
C PHE A 33 -1.71 1.35 14.71
N ASN A 34 -2.68 2.23 14.44
CA ASN A 34 -3.93 2.27 15.18
C ASN A 34 -4.81 1.03 14.97
N GLN A 35 -4.57 0.22 13.92
CA GLN A 35 -5.30 -1.04 13.72
C GLN A 35 -4.73 -2.22 14.53
N VAL A 36 -3.48 -2.13 15.01
CA VAL A 36 -2.79 -3.28 15.62
C VAL A 36 -3.53 -3.78 16.86
N ASN A 37 -3.70 -2.93 17.87
CA ASN A 37 -4.30 -3.32 19.14
C ASN A 37 -5.74 -3.84 18.98
N PRO A 38 -6.64 -3.17 18.22
CA PRO A 38 -7.97 -3.71 17.97
C PRO A 38 -7.95 -5.11 17.34
N ILE A 39 -7.14 -5.33 16.29
CA ILE A 39 -7.07 -6.63 15.62
C ILE A 39 -6.53 -7.71 16.56
N VAL A 40 -5.45 -7.41 17.29
CA VAL A 40 -4.81 -8.35 18.22
C VAL A 40 -5.76 -8.74 19.36
N ASN A 41 -6.46 -7.77 19.95
CA ASN A 41 -7.41 -8.04 21.03
C ASN A 41 -8.58 -8.92 20.54
N LEU A 42 -9.15 -8.60 19.38
CA LEU A 42 -10.23 -9.40 18.79
C LEU A 42 -9.77 -10.82 18.39
N GLN A 43 -8.50 -10.97 18.02
CA GLN A 43 -7.91 -12.27 17.76
C GLN A 43 -7.78 -13.11 19.04
N PHE A 44 -7.33 -12.51 20.15
CA PHE A 44 -7.30 -13.20 21.44
C PHE A 44 -8.69 -13.58 21.93
N GLU A 45 -9.68 -12.68 21.82
CA GLU A 45 -11.08 -12.99 22.15
C GLU A 45 -11.59 -14.22 21.35
N ARG A 46 -11.32 -14.27 20.04
CA ARG A 46 -11.72 -15.38 19.17
C ARG A 46 -11.00 -16.68 19.53
N MET A 47 -9.72 -16.62 19.89
CA MET A 47 -8.97 -17.78 20.35
C MET A 47 -9.56 -18.36 21.63
N ASP A 48 -9.91 -17.51 22.60
CA ASP A 48 -10.48 -17.96 23.87
C ASP A 48 -11.88 -18.55 23.69
N GLN A 49 -12.70 -17.98 22.79
CA GLN A 49 -13.98 -18.56 22.37
C GLN A 49 -13.79 -19.96 21.77
N PHE A 50 -12.81 -20.15 20.89
CA PHE A 50 -12.55 -21.46 20.28
C PHE A 50 -12.05 -22.49 21.30
N LYS A 51 -11.19 -22.08 22.24
CA LYS A 51 -10.75 -22.95 23.34
C LYS A 51 -11.94 -23.38 24.22
N ALA A 52 -12.79 -22.43 24.62
CA ALA A 52 -13.97 -22.70 25.43
C ALA A 52 -14.97 -23.64 24.71
N ALA A 53 -15.08 -23.52 23.39
CA ALA A 53 -15.94 -24.38 22.56
C ALA A 53 -15.31 -25.74 22.20
N GLY A 54 -14.09 -26.06 22.68
CA GLY A 54 -13.37 -27.29 22.30
C GLY A 54 -12.95 -27.34 20.82
N ASN A 55 -12.93 -26.20 20.12
CA ASN A 55 -12.59 -26.11 18.71
C ASN A 55 -11.08 -25.97 18.52
N ALA A 56 -10.43 -27.04 18.05
CA ALA A 56 -8.98 -27.09 17.81
C ALA A 56 -8.44 -26.05 16.81
N LYS A 57 -9.30 -25.35 16.04
CA LYS A 57 -8.88 -24.27 15.13
C LYS A 57 -8.21 -23.09 15.85
N TRP A 58 -8.29 -22.99 17.18
CA TRP A 58 -7.60 -21.94 17.94
C TRP A 58 -6.09 -21.92 17.70
N HIS A 59 -5.47 -23.07 17.42
CA HIS A 59 -4.04 -23.17 17.11
C HIS A 59 -3.66 -22.40 15.85
N LEU A 60 -4.55 -22.36 14.84
CA LEU A 60 -4.32 -21.70 13.55
C LEU A 60 -4.25 -20.17 13.69
N LEU A 61 -4.77 -19.63 14.80
CA LEU A 61 -4.88 -18.20 15.06
C LEU A 61 -3.67 -17.63 15.83
N THR A 62 -2.80 -18.49 16.36
CA THR A 62 -1.72 -18.12 17.30
C THR A 62 -0.61 -17.27 16.68
N LEU A 63 -0.38 -17.39 15.36
CA LEU A 63 0.66 -16.64 14.66
C LEU A 63 0.20 -15.21 14.29
N THR A 64 -1.10 -15.00 14.09
CA THR A 64 -1.66 -13.73 13.61
C THR A 64 -1.34 -12.53 14.50
N PRO A 65 -1.39 -12.61 15.85
CA PRO A 65 -1.00 -11.49 16.71
C PRO A 65 0.42 -11.01 16.41
N TRP A 66 1.38 -11.94 16.27
CA TRP A 66 2.76 -11.58 15.94
C TRP A 66 2.87 -10.93 14.55
N LEU A 67 2.23 -11.54 13.55
CA LEU A 67 2.23 -11.02 12.18
C LEU A 67 1.68 -9.59 12.13
N VAL A 68 0.54 -9.33 12.76
CA VAL A 68 -0.07 -8.00 12.78
C VAL A 68 0.78 -7.02 13.58
N SER A 69 1.25 -7.40 14.77
CA SER A 69 2.06 -6.53 15.64
C SER A 69 3.40 -6.13 15.02
N PHE A 70 3.99 -6.97 14.16
CA PHE A 70 5.24 -6.65 13.47
C PHE A 70 5.01 -5.99 12.11
N PHE A 71 4.24 -6.63 11.21
CA PHE A 71 4.16 -6.20 9.81
C PHE A 71 3.36 -4.92 9.63
N TYR A 72 2.36 -4.62 10.47
CA TYR A 72 1.62 -3.37 10.35
C TYR A 72 2.55 -2.17 10.63
N PRO A 73 3.30 -2.14 11.75
CA PRO A 73 4.29 -1.09 11.97
C PRO A 73 5.41 -1.05 10.95
N PHE A 74 5.88 -2.22 10.52
CA PHE A 74 6.92 -2.33 9.49
C PHE A 74 6.49 -1.65 8.19
N TRP A 75 5.33 -1.99 7.65
CA TRP A 75 4.81 -1.40 6.42
C TRP A 75 4.48 0.09 6.58
N GLY A 76 3.95 0.50 7.72
CA GLY A 76 3.71 1.91 8.02
C GLY A 76 5.01 2.73 8.02
N THR A 77 6.04 2.24 8.68
CA THR A 77 7.36 2.88 8.76
C THR A 77 8.05 2.92 7.38
N LEU A 78 8.03 1.80 6.66
CA LEU A 78 8.60 1.72 5.32
C LEU A 78 7.91 2.69 4.34
N SER A 79 6.59 2.86 4.48
CA SER A 79 5.82 3.84 3.70
C SER A 79 6.26 5.28 4.01
N ALA A 80 6.48 5.62 5.28
CA ALA A 80 6.98 6.96 5.64
C ALA A 80 8.39 7.22 5.06
N LEU A 81 9.30 6.25 5.17
CA LEU A 81 10.64 6.34 4.56
C LEU A 81 10.55 6.49 3.04
N ALA A 82 9.64 5.76 2.41
CA ALA A 82 9.40 5.87 0.98
C ALA A 82 8.86 7.26 0.59
N GLY A 83 8.00 7.86 1.43
CA GLY A 83 7.52 9.23 1.24
C GLY A 83 8.64 10.25 1.30
N VAL A 84 9.55 10.13 2.28
CA VAL A 84 10.74 10.99 2.37
C VAL A 84 11.61 10.84 1.11
N ALA A 85 11.86 9.60 0.68
CA ALA A 85 12.64 9.34 -0.53
C ALA A 85 11.97 9.93 -1.80
N LEU A 86 10.65 9.87 -1.92
CA LEU A 86 9.90 10.48 -3.02
C LEU A 86 10.10 12.00 -3.08
N LEU A 87 10.07 12.68 -1.93
CA LEU A 87 10.34 14.12 -1.86
C LEU A 87 11.76 14.46 -2.33
N LEU A 88 12.76 13.65 -1.96
CA LEU A 88 14.16 13.86 -2.36
C LEU A 88 14.36 13.71 -3.88
N ILE A 89 13.60 12.83 -4.53
CA ILE A 89 13.76 12.54 -5.97
C ILE A 89 12.78 13.29 -6.86
N VAL A 90 11.89 14.12 -6.31
CA VAL A 90 10.83 14.80 -7.08
C VAL A 90 11.40 15.68 -8.19
N LYS A 91 12.50 16.39 -7.94
CA LYS A 91 13.16 17.25 -8.94
C LYS A 91 13.78 16.42 -10.07
N PRO A 92 14.60 15.38 -9.80
CA PRO A 92 15.02 14.41 -10.82
C PRO A 92 13.87 13.79 -11.62
N LEU A 93 12.76 13.42 -10.96
CA LEU A 93 11.57 12.85 -11.59
C LEU A 93 10.91 13.85 -12.54
N TYR A 94 10.70 15.09 -12.09
CA TYR A 94 10.15 16.19 -12.90
C TYR A 94 11.01 16.49 -14.14
N ASN A 95 12.34 16.45 -13.98
CA ASN A 95 13.31 16.60 -15.06
C ASN A 95 13.34 15.40 -16.03
N GLY A 96 12.55 14.36 -15.75
CA GLY A 96 12.40 13.18 -16.59
C GLY A 96 13.61 12.25 -16.58
N LYS A 97 14.40 12.24 -15.51
CA LYS A 97 15.52 11.31 -15.33
C LYS A 97 14.97 9.88 -15.19
N THR A 98 15.50 8.95 -15.98
CA THR A 98 14.98 7.57 -16.09
C THR A 98 15.09 6.80 -14.77
N TRP A 99 16.21 6.91 -14.05
CA TRP A 99 16.39 6.26 -12.74
C TRP A 99 15.36 6.74 -11.72
N ALA A 100 15.00 8.03 -11.75
CA ALA A 100 14.05 8.60 -10.81
C ALA A 100 12.63 8.06 -11.02
N ARG A 101 12.27 7.72 -12.27
CA ARG A 101 10.99 7.06 -12.56
C ARG A 101 10.93 5.66 -11.96
N GLY A 102 11.95 4.83 -12.22
CA GLY A 102 12.00 3.47 -11.68
C GLY A 102 11.94 3.47 -10.15
N LEU A 103 12.73 4.35 -9.52
CA LEU A 103 12.71 4.51 -8.08
C LEU A 103 11.36 5.03 -7.57
N ALA A 104 10.75 6.02 -8.22
CA ALA A 104 9.43 6.52 -7.79
C ALA A 104 8.34 5.45 -7.87
N LEU A 105 8.32 4.62 -8.94
CA LEU A 105 7.40 3.49 -9.05
C LEU A 105 7.61 2.49 -7.91
N PHE A 106 8.87 2.12 -7.61
CA PHE A 106 9.18 1.24 -6.49
C PHE A 106 8.70 1.82 -5.15
N LEU A 107 8.98 3.10 -4.89
CA LEU A 107 8.57 3.76 -3.64
C LEU A 107 7.05 3.85 -3.49
N CYS A 108 6.31 4.08 -4.59
CA CYS A 108 4.84 4.10 -4.57
C CYS A 108 4.22 2.70 -4.39
N ALA A 109 4.94 1.64 -4.75
CA ALA A 109 4.48 0.26 -4.55
C ALA A 109 4.45 -0.15 -3.07
N ILE A 110 5.32 0.43 -2.23
CA ILE A 110 5.44 0.10 -0.80
C ILE A 110 4.11 0.24 -0.03
N PRO A 111 3.45 1.42 0.00
CA PRO A 111 2.15 1.55 0.67
C PRO A 111 1.06 0.73 -0.03
N SER A 112 1.16 0.49 -1.35
CA SER A 112 0.24 -0.37 -2.09
C SER A 112 0.23 -1.80 -1.53
N MET A 113 1.40 -2.41 -1.40
CA MET A 113 1.60 -3.75 -0.86
C MET A 113 1.22 -3.82 0.62
N GLY A 114 1.72 -2.87 1.43
CA GLY A 114 1.43 -2.82 2.85
C GLY A 114 -0.06 -2.65 3.15
N GLY A 115 -0.74 -1.75 2.43
CA GLY A 115 -2.19 -1.56 2.56
C GLY A 115 -2.97 -2.82 2.20
N ALA A 116 -2.55 -3.52 1.14
CA ALA A 116 -3.25 -4.72 0.68
C ALA A 116 -3.10 -5.88 1.68
N TYR A 117 -1.90 -6.06 2.24
CA TYR A 117 -1.64 -6.97 3.36
C TYR A 117 -2.56 -6.69 4.57
N MET A 118 -2.82 -5.42 4.88
CA MET A 118 -3.64 -5.02 6.03
C MET A 118 -5.15 -5.23 5.87
N ILE A 119 -5.64 -5.48 4.64
CA ILE A 119 -7.08 -5.62 4.37
C ILE A 119 -7.64 -6.89 5.00
N VAL A 120 -6.98 -8.03 4.80
CA VAL A 120 -7.53 -9.34 5.19
C VAL A 120 -7.71 -9.46 6.71
N PRO A 121 -6.70 -9.16 7.55
CA PRO A 121 -6.90 -9.22 9.00
C PRO A 121 -7.97 -8.20 9.45
N TRP A 122 -8.01 -7.00 8.84
CA TRP A 122 -9.03 -6.02 9.19
C TRP A 122 -10.45 -6.53 8.94
N ILE A 123 -10.73 -7.08 7.75
CA ILE A 123 -12.06 -7.62 7.41
C ILE A 123 -12.43 -8.76 8.36
N ASN A 124 -11.48 -9.67 8.64
CA ASN A 124 -11.73 -10.86 9.43
C ASN A 124 -11.98 -10.59 10.92
N PHE A 125 -11.44 -9.51 11.47
CA PHE A 125 -11.53 -9.22 12.91
C PHE A 125 -12.39 -8.01 13.24
N ILE A 126 -12.17 -6.89 12.55
CA ILE A 126 -12.93 -5.65 12.78
C ILE A 126 -14.19 -5.62 11.92
N GLY A 127 -14.06 -5.86 10.62
CA GLY A 127 -15.18 -5.77 9.68
C GLY A 127 -16.34 -6.70 10.05
N GLN A 128 -16.05 -7.93 10.48
CA GLN A 128 -17.07 -8.87 10.96
C GLN A 128 -17.79 -8.43 12.24
N LYS A 129 -17.11 -7.72 13.16
CA LYS A 129 -17.67 -7.33 14.46
C LYS A 129 -18.36 -5.96 14.42
N SER A 130 -17.84 -5.03 13.64
CA SER A 130 -18.24 -3.61 13.70
C SER A 130 -18.55 -2.98 12.34
N GLY A 131 -18.35 -3.69 11.23
CA GLY A 131 -18.50 -3.14 9.88
C GLY A 131 -17.50 -2.01 9.57
N GLY A 132 -17.71 -1.33 8.43
CA GLY A 132 -16.92 -0.16 8.03
C GLY A 132 -16.01 -0.37 6.81
N PHE A 133 -15.23 0.65 6.48
CA PHE A 133 -14.32 0.65 5.33
C PHE A 133 -12.88 0.30 5.78
N PRO A 134 -12.22 -0.70 5.17
CA PRO A 134 -10.88 -1.11 5.59
C PRO A 134 -9.84 0.01 5.36
N PRO A 135 -9.14 0.48 6.42
CA PRO A 135 -8.10 1.50 6.27
C PRO A 135 -6.96 1.08 5.31
N GLY A 136 -6.69 -0.22 5.21
CA GLY A 136 -5.73 -0.78 4.26
C GLY A 136 -6.01 -0.39 2.80
N VAL A 137 -7.28 -0.24 2.40
CA VAL A 137 -7.65 0.23 1.05
C VAL A 137 -7.20 1.67 0.84
N ILE A 138 -7.37 2.53 1.85
CA ILE A 138 -6.92 3.94 1.77
C ILE A 138 -5.40 4.00 1.63
N ILE A 139 -4.68 3.22 2.44
CA ILE A 139 -3.22 3.11 2.38
C ILE A 139 -2.79 2.62 0.99
N SER A 140 -3.45 1.60 0.44
CA SER A 140 -3.11 1.11 -0.90
C SER A 140 -3.34 2.17 -1.98
N MET A 141 -4.43 2.93 -1.91
CA MET A 141 -4.72 3.98 -2.89
C MET A 141 -3.72 5.14 -2.85
N ILE A 142 -3.18 5.47 -1.66
CA ILE A 142 -2.08 6.45 -1.53
C ILE A 142 -0.86 6.03 -2.35
N GLY A 143 -0.60 4.72 -2.51
CA GLY A 143 0.45 4.20 -3.38
C GLY A 143 0.05 4.02 -4.84
N LEU A 144 -1.13 3.45 -5.10
CA LEU A 144 -1.56 3.08 -6.45
C LEU A 144 -1.83 4.29 -7.34
N ILE A 145 -2.41 5.37 -6.80
CA ILE A 145 -2.71 6.59 -7.57
C ILE A 145 -1.43 7.21 -8.15
N PRO A 146 -0.40 7.55 -7.36
CA PRO A 146 0.84 8.09 -7.92
C PRO A 146 1.57 7.05 -8.78
N TYR A 147 1.52 5.76 -8.43
CA TYR A 147 2.14 4.70 -9.23
C TYR A 147 1.60 4.69 -10.67
N PHE A 148 0.28 4.57 -10.84
CA PHE A 148 -0.33 4.55 -12.16
C PHE A 148 -0.29 5.91 -12.85
N SER A 149 -0.27 7.01 -12.09
CA SER A 149 -0.04 8.35 -12.67
C SER A 149 1.35 8.45 -13.32
N ILE A 150 2.39 7.89 -12.69
CA ILE A 150 3.75 7.85 -13.25
C ILE A 150 3.83 6.86 -14.41
N LEU A 151 3.24 5.67 -14.24
CA LEU A 151 3.29 4.59 -15.23
C LEU A 151 2.66 5.04 -16.55
N LEU A 152 1.42 5.55 -16.48
CA LEU A 152 0.58 5.86 -17.64
C LEU A 152 0.82 7.25 -18.24
N ALA A 153 1.63 8.10 -17.57
CA ALA A 153 2.06 9.40 -18.10
C ALA A 153 3.02 9.28 -19.29
N GLU A 154 3.48 8.08 -19.64
CA GLU A 154 4.26 7.89 -20.85
C GLU A 154 3.41 8.09 -22.11
N LYS A 155 4.03 8.78 -23.08
CA LYS A 155 3.43 9.01 -24.39
C LYS A 155 3.62 7.76 -25.25
N VAL A 156 2.79 6.76 -24.97
CA VAL A 156 2.65 5.50 -25.71
C VAL A 156 1.30 5.45 -26.42
N ASP A 157 1.16 4.51 -27.36
CA ASP A 157 -0.11 4.19 -28.01
C ASP A 157 -1.19 3.79 -26.98
N GLY A 158 -2.46 4.05 -27.30
CA GLY A 158 -3.58 3.76 -26.41
C GLY A 158 -3.68 2.28 -26.03
N LYS A 159 -3.42 1.37 -26.97
CA LYS A 159 -3.44 -0.08 -26.68
C LYS A 159 -2.31 -0.46 -25.74
N GLN A 160 -1.10 0.06 -25.98
CA GLN A 160 0.04 -0.18 -25.09
C GLN A 160 -0.24 0.31 -23.67
N ARG A 161 -0.87 1.48 -23.52
CA ARG A 161 -1.24 2.02 -22.20
C ARG A 161 -2.17 1.08 -21.42
N ILE A 162 -3.14 0.47 -22.10
CA ILE A 162 -4.06 -0.51 -21.49
C ILE A 162 -3.29 -1.77 -21.08
N VAL A 163 -2.42 -2.28 -21.96
CA VAL A 163 -1.56 -3.43 -21.67
C VAL A 163 -0.68 -3.16 -20.45
N ASP A 164 0.00 -2.01 -20.41
CA ASP A 164 0.83 -1.61 -19.27
C ASP A 164 0.02 -1.56 -17.98
N PHE A 165 -1.17 -0.94 -18.01
CA PHE A 165 -2.06 -0.91 -16.85
C PHE A 165 -2.38 -2.32 -16.34
N LEU A 166 -2.85 -3.21 -17.23
CA LEU A 166 -3.27 -4.57 -16.86
C LEU A 166 -2.10 -5.42 -16.37
N VAL A 167 -0.96 -5.37 -17.05
CA VAL A 167 0.24 -6.14 -16.66
C VAL A 167 0.72 -5.70 -15.28
N PHE A 168 0.89 -4.40 -15.05
CA PHE A 168 1.37 -3.90 -13.76
C PHE A 168 0.33 -4.06 -12.64
N LEU A 169 -0.97 -3.99 -12.95
CA LEU A 169 -2.02 -4.33 -12.00
C LEU A 169 -1.93 -5.79 -11.58
N MET A 170 -1.84 -6.72 -12.54
CA MET A 170 -1.76 -8.15 -12.25
C MET A 170 -0.48 -8.52 -11.48
N LEU A 171 0.66 -7.90 -11.81
CA LEU A 171 1.88 -8.05 -11.03
C LEU A 171 1.68 -7.61 -9.56
N GLY A 172 0.97 -6.50 -9.34
CA GLY A 172 0.62 -6.04 -7.99
C GLY A 172 -0.30 -7.01 -7.24
N VAL A 173 -1.31 -7.57 -7.93
CA VAL A 173 -2.20 -8.59 -7.36
C VAL A 173 -1.42 -9.84 -6.97
N THR A 174 -0.61 -10.40 -7.87
CA THR A 174 0.20 -11.59 -7.59
C THR A 174 1.21 -11.36 -6.45
N ALA A 175 1.83 -10.18 -6.39
CA ALA A 175 2.73 -9.84 -5.30
C ALA A 175 2.01 -9.79 -3.94
N THR A 176 0.75 -9.38 -3.92
CA THR A 176 -0.08 -9.34 -2.70
C THR A 176 -0.52 -10.74 -2.27
N GLU A 177 -0.99 -11.57 -3.22
CA GLU A 177 -1.39 -12.96 -2.96
C GLU A 177 -0.24 -13.82 -2.44
N SER A 178 1.01 -13.41 -2.67
CA SER A 178 2.19 -14.09 -2.10
C SER A 178 2.28 -14.02 -0.57
N PHE A 179 1.49 -13.14 0.07
CA PHE A 179 1.39 -12.99 1.53
C PHE A 179 0.08 -13.52 2.12
N ALA A 180 -0.84 -14.03 1.27
CA ALA A 180 -2.18 -14.46 1.66
C ALA A 180 -2.22 -15.91 2.17
#